data_AF-E8WRH1-F1
#
_entry.id   AF-E8WRH1-F1
#
_cell.length_a   1.000
_cell.length_b   1.000
_cell.length_c   1.000
_cell.angle_alpha   90.00
_cell.angle_beta   90.00
_cell.angle_gamma   90.00
#
_symmetry.space_group_name_H-M   'P 1'
#
loop_
_entity.id
_entity.type
_entity.pdbx_description
1 polymer ?
#
loop_
_entity_poly.entity_id
_entity_poly.type
_entity_poly.pdbx_seq_one_letter_code
_entity_poly.pdbx_strand_id
1 'polypeptide(L)' 'MTKDLLKNKEYDLVSVIYNASQAADTCRQYIRDAKGDQEVERFFNNVVDTNADLVQKGKDLLKNRI' A
#
# COMPACT_ATOMS: atom_id res chain seq x y z
N MET A 1 -21.76 -3.47 16.25
CA MET A 1 -21.05 -3.73 14.98
C MET A 1 -20.45 -5.12 15.07
N THR A 2 -20.90 -6.00 14.18
CA THR A 2 -20.82 -7.46 14.31
C THR A 2 -19.41 -7.96 13.99
N LYS A 3 -18.91 -8.82 14.87
CA LYS A 3 -17.58 -9.46 14.87
C LYS A 3 -17.23 -10.22 13.56
N ASP A 4 -18.19 -10.39 12.66
CA ASP A 4 -18.05 -11.07 11.37
C ASP A 4 -17.41 -10.24 10.26
N LEU A 5 -17.47 -8.90 10.31
CA LEU A 5 -16.72 -8.04 9.36
C LEU A 5 -15.20 -8.19 9.52
N LEU A 6 -14.73 -8.51 10.74
CA LEU A 6 -13.32 -8.74 11.06
C LEU A 6 -12.78 -10.11 10.58
N LYS A 7 -13.61 -10.94 9.94
CA LYS A 7 -13.23 -12.26 9.40
C LYS A 7 -13.50 -12.38 7.90
N ASN A 8 -13.78 -11.27 7.23
CA ASN A 8 -14.06 -11.27 5.81
C ASN A 8 -12.73 -11.14 5.06
N LYS A 9 -12.25 -12.24 4.49
CA LYS A 9 -10.93 -12.31 3.82
C LYS A 9 -10.87 -11.37 2.62
N GLU A 10 -11.98 -11.14 1.94
CA GLU A 10 -12.09 -10.19 0.84
C GLU A 10 -12.01 -8.75 1.35
N TYR A 11 -12.69 -8.43 2.46
CA TYR A 11 -12.58 -7.13 3.13
C TYR A 11 -11.16 -6.86 3.64
N ASP A 12 -10.52 -7.87 4.25
CA ASP A 12 -9.15 -7.77 4.74
C ASP A 12 -8.17 -7.54 3.57
N LEU A 13 -8.35 -8.26 2.46
CA LEU A 13 -7.55 -8.07 1.25
C LEU A 13 -7.72 -6.67 0.66
N VAL A 14 -8.96 -6.18 0.55
CA VAL A 14 -9.25 -4.82 0.09
C VAL A 14 -8.64 -3.79 1.03
N SER A 15 -8.70 -4.02 2.34
CA SER A 15 -8.09 -3.15 3.35
C SER A 15 -6.58 -3.07 3.21
N VAL A 16 -5.90 -4.20 2.95
CA VAL A 16 -4.45 -4.21 2.68
C VAL A 16 -4.11 -3.45 1.40
N ILE A 17 -4.85 -3.67 0.31
CA ILE A 17 -4.67 -2.95 -0.96
C ILE A 17 -4.82 -1.44 -0.75
N TYR A 18 -5.86 -1.03 -0.02
CA TYR A 18 -6.12 0.37 0.27
C TYR A 18 -4.98 1.01 1.07
N ASN A 19 -4.56 0.37 2.16
CA ASN A 19 -3.48 0.90 3.01
C ASN A 19 -2.15 0.98 2.27
N ALA A 20 -1.81 -0.02 1.44
CA ALA A 20 -0.61 0.02 0.63
C ALA A 20 -0.65 1.16 -0.40
N SER A 21 -1.81 1.38 -1.04
CA SER A 21 -1.99 2.52 -1.95
C SER A 21 -1.81 3.86 -1.23
N GLN A 22 -2.43 4.03 -0.06
CA GLN A 22 -2.30 5.24 0.77
C GLN A 22 -0.87 5.47 1.24
N ALA A 23 -0.15 4.41 1.63
CA ALA A 23 1.26 4.50 2.01
C ALA A 23 2.12 4.98 0.84
N ALA A 24 1.92 4.46 -0.37
CA ALA A 24 2.63 4.90 -1.57
C ALA A 24 2.34 6.39 -1.89
N ASP A 25 1.08 6.83 -1.80
CA ASP A 25 0.70 8.24 -1.99
C ASP A 25 1.35 9.16 -0.96
N THR A 26 1.33 8.75 0.31
CA THR A 26 1.94 9.51 1.40
C THR A 26 3.45 9.61 1.22
N CYS A 27 4.15 8.51 0.92
CA CYS A 27 5.59 8.51 0.70
C CYS A 27 6.01 9.33 -0.52
N ARG A 28 5.16 9.46 -1.56
CA ARG A 28 5.42 10.38 -2.67
C ARG A 28 5.51 11.85 -2.23
N GLN A 29 4.74 12.25 -1.22
CA GLN A 29 4.92 13.58 -0.61
C GLN A 29 6.23 13.65 0.18
N TYR A 30 6.54 12.64 0.98
CA TYR A 30 7.76 12.64 1.80
C TYR A 30 9.05 12.61 0.98
N ILE A 31 9.05 12.02 -0.22
CA ILE A 31 10.17 12.13 -1.18
C ILE A 31 10.41 13.60 -1.56
N ARG A 32 9.35 14.39 -1.76
CA ARG A 32 9.48 15.83 -2.06
C ARG A 32 10.04 16.59 -0.86
N ASP A 33 9.62 16.24 0.34
CA ASP A 33 10.05 16.89 1.58
C ASP A 33 11.50 16.53 1.93
N ALA A 34 11.96 15.33 1.56
CA ALA A 34 13.33 14.84 1.77
C ALA A 34 14.36 15.38 0.77
N LYS A 35 13.99 16.32 -0.11
CA LYS A 35 14.85 16.79 -1.19
C LYS A 35 16.21 17.28 -0.67
N GLY A 36 17.29 16.64 -1.14
CA GLY A 36 18.66 16.92 -0.74
C GLY A 36 19.26 15.90 0.23
N ASP A 37 18.44 15.03 0.83
CA ASP A 37 18.88 13.87 1.60
C ASP A 37 18.73 12.60 0.74
N GLN A 38 19.81 12.25 0.04
CA GLN A 38 19.79 11.15 -0.93
C GLN A 38 19.50 9.78 -0.30
N GLU A 39 19.88 9.57 0.96
CA GLU A 39 19.65 8.30 1.65
C GLU A 39 18.17 8.15 2.00
N VAL A 40 17.58 9.21 2.56
CA VAL A 40 16.16 9.24 2.91
C VAL A 40 15.28 9.20 1.66
N GLU A 41 15.62 9.97 0.62
CA GLU A 41 14.93 9.91 -0.68
C GLU A 41 14.91 8.49 -1.24
N ARG A 42 16.06 7.80 -1.24
CA ARG A 42 16.16 6.42 -1.73
C ARG A 42 15.29 5.47 -0.91
N PHE A 43 15.31 5.60 0.41
CA PHE A 43 14.47 4.79 1.28
C PHE A 43 12.98 4.98 0.97
N PHE A 44 12.51 6.22 0.86
CA PHE A 44 11.10 6.47 0.55
C PHE A 44 10.70 6.02 -0.86
N ASN A 45 11.58 6.14 -1.85
CA ASN A 45 11.34 5.56 -3.18
C ASN A 45 11.15 4.03 -3.10
N ASN A 46 12.00 3.33 -2.35
CA ASN A 46 11.85 1.87 -2.15
C ASN A 46 10.51 1.52 -1.48
N VAL A 47 10.05 2.33 -0.53
CA VAL A 47 8.74 2.14 0.11
C VAL A 47 7.60 2.33 -0.89
N VAL A 48 7.68 3.33 -1.77
CA VAL A 48 6.69 3.56 -2.84
C VAL A 48 6.63 2.36 -3.79
N ASP A 49 7.77 1.89 -4.28
CA ASP A 49 7.86 0.78 -5.23
C ASP A 49 7.33 -0.53 -4.61
N THR A 50 7.71 -0.81 -3.37
CA THR A 50 7.23 -1.98 -2.64
C THR A 50 5.72 -1.96 -2.46
N ASN A 51 5.15 -0.82 -2.05
CA ASN A 51 3.71 -0.71 -1.88
C ASN A 51 2.95 -0.78 -3.21
N ALA A 52 3.51 -0.24 -4.30
CA ALA A 52 2.92 -0.36 -5.62
C ALA A 52 2.85 -1.82 -6.10
N ASP A 53 3.92 -2.59 -5.88
CA ASP A 53 3.96 -4.03 -6.17
C ASP A 53 2.93 -4.81 -5.32
N LEU A 54 2.82 -4.50 -4.02
CA LEU A 54 1.82 -5.11 -3.13
C LEU A 54 0.38 -4.78 -3.57
N VAL A 55 0.11 -3.55 -4.01
CA VAL A 55 -1.20 -3.17 -4.56
C VAL A 55 -1.51 -4.00 -5.80
N GLN A 56 -0.56 -4.16 -6.71
CA GLN A 56 -0.78 -4.93 -7.93
C GLN A 56 -1.03 -6.41 -7.63
N LYS A 57 -0.19 -7.04 -6.81
CA LYS A 57 -0.37 -8.42 -6.34
C LYS A 57 -1.71 -8.62 -5.63
N GLY A 58 -2.10 -7.68 -4.77
CA GLY A 58 -3.37 -7.71 -4.07
C GLY A 58 -4.56 -7.61 -5.03
N LYS A 59 -4.50 -6.72 -6.04
CA LYS A 59 -5.53 -6.60 -7.08
C LYS A 59 -5.68 -7.90 -7.88
N ASP A 60 -4.58 -8.55 -8.23
CA ASP A 60 -4.63 -9.80 -8.98
C ASP A 60 -5.18 -10.97 -8.13
N LEU A 61 -4.87 -11.00 -6.83
CA LEU A 61 -5.53 -11.92 -5.89
C LEU A 61 -7.04 -11.65 -5.78
N LEU A 62 -7.45 -10.39 -5.75
CA LEU A 62 -8.86 -10.00 -5.64
C LEU A 62 -9.64 -10.42 -6.89
N LYS A 63 -9.11 -10.16 -8.10
CA LYS A 63 -9.71 -10.58 -9.38
C LYS A 63 -9.97 -12.09 -9.46
N ASN A 64 -9.14 -12.91 -8.81
CA ASN A 64 -9.30 -14.36 -8.82
C ASN A 64 -10.33 -14.87 -7.78
N ARG A 65 -10.94 -13.96 -7.00
CA ARG A 65 -11.88 -14.28 -5.92
C ARG A 65 -13.29 -13.76 -6.15
N ILE A 66 -13.47 -12.77 -7.03
CA ILE A 66 -14.75 -12.15 -7.39
C ILE A 66 -15.06 -12.42 -8.86
#